data_AF-A0A562ZHQ0-F1
#
_entry.id   AF-A0A562ZHQ0-F1
#
_cell.length_a   1.000
_cell.length_b   1.000
_cell.length_c   1.000
_cell.angle_alpha   90.00
_cell.angle_beta   90.00
_cell.angle_gamma   90.00
#
_symmetry.space_group_name_H-M   'P 1'
#
loop_
_entity.id
_entity.type
_entity.pdbx_description
1 polymer ?
#
loop_
_entity_poly.entity_id
_entity_poly.type
_entity_poly.pdbx_seq_one_letter_code
_entity_poly.pdbx_strand_id
1 'polypeptide(L)'
;MGPDVPPMLAFMFRDREAAEAIFQRWRQRFGTVDRDDEIYIGIVRRFSADYPAHYGMVVTSKLPLDGDHLSTIASRSLTMEAVDDTNLDRFLDVYRKTGTYLLMPAIWNGGGNPTFLKTHYILKRGLGVKEAMDVAPADAEMGFLKFRGINVPRRHGAGGAAGT
;
A
#
# COMPACT_ATOMS: atom_id res chain seq x y z
N MET A 1 19.73 -2.91 10.28
CA MET A 1 19.12 -4.25 10.15
C MET A 1 19.84 -4.96 9.01
N GLY A 2 20.15 -6.25 9.15
CA GLY A 2 20.83 -7.01 8.10
C GLY A 2 19.95 -7.19 6.85
N PRO A 3 20.53 -7.62 5.71
CA PRO A 3 19.83 -7.75 4.43
C PRO A 3 18.65 -8.73 4.44
N ASP A 4 18.56 -9.59 5.46
CA ASP A 4 17.53 -10.64 5.58
C ASP A 4 16.34 -10.25 6.47
N VAL A 5 16.33 -9.02 7.03
CA VAL A 5 15.22 -8.54 7.86
C VAL A 5 14.19 -7.84 6.97
N PRO A 6 12.92 -8.27 6.96
CA PRO A 6 11.86 -7.62 6.17
C PRO A 6 11.74 -6.12 6.53
N PRO A 7 11.49 -5.25 5.56
CA PRO A 7 11.32 -3.83 5.83
C PRO A 7 10.00 -3.58 6.59
N MET A 8 9.95 -2.48 7.33
CA MET A 8 8.78 -2.13 8.14
C MET A 8 7.91 -1.09 7.41
N LEU A 9 6.61 -1.34 7.36
CA LEU A 9 5.58 -0.38 6.97
C LEU A 9 4.69 -0.13 8.18
N ALA A 10 4.65 1.10 8.66
CA ALA A 10 3.94 1.44 9.88
C ALA A 10 2.74 2.35 9.61
N PHE A 11 1.59 1.99 10.18
CA PHE A 11 0.47 2.91 10.33
C PHE A 11 0.67 3.74 11.59
N MET A 12 0.72 5.06 11.42
CA MET A 12 0.91 5.99 12.52
C MET A 12 -0.43 6.34 13.18
N PHE A 13 -0.48 6.22 14.50
CA PHE A 13 -1.64 6.55 15.33
C PHE A 13 -1.22 7.55 16.41
N ARG A 14 -2.18 8.39 16.83
CA ARG A 14 -2.04 9.22 18.04
C ARG A 14 -2.47 8.47 19.29
N ASP A 15 -3.53 7.67 19.16
CA ASP A 15 -4.07 6.87 20.24
C ASP A 15 -3.45 5.46 20.25
N ARG A 16 -2.78 5.13 21.35
CA ARG A 16 -2.14 3.83 21.55
C ARG A 16 -3.15 2.70 21.69
N GLU A 17 -4.17 2.87 22.51
CA GLU A 17 -5.14 1.83 22.81
C GLU A 17 -5.92 1.47 21.54
N ALA A 18 -6.30 2.47 20.76
CA ALA A 18 -6.95 2.26 19.47
C ALA A 18 -6.05 1.50 18.48
N ALA A 19 -4.77 1.88 18.40
CA ALA A 19 -3.80 1.21 17.51
C ALA A 19 -3.62 -0.27 17.89
N GLU A 20 -3.45 -0.55 19.18
CA GLU A 20 -3.31 -1.91 19.72
C GLU A 20 -4.59 -2.72 19.47
N ALA A 21 -5.77 -2.17 19.78
CA ALA A 21 -7.04 -2.84 19.56
C ALA A 21 -7.31 -3.18 18.08
N ILE A 22 -6.98 -2.28 17.15
CA ILE A 22 -7.11 -2.53 15.71
C ILE A 22 -6.22 -3.70 15.29
N PHE A 23 -4.94 -3.66 15.62
CA PHE A 23 -3.99 -4.70 15.21
C PHE A 23 -4.21 -6.03 15.95
N GLN A 24 -4.69 -6.00 17.20
CA GLN A 24 -5.10 -7.21 17.91
C GLN A 24 -6.27 -7.89 17.21
N ARG A 25 -7.32 -7.14 16.83
CA ARG A 25 -8.44 -7.70 16.05
C ARG A 25 -8.00 -8.24 14.70
N TRP A 26 -7.11 -7.54 13.99
CA TRP A 26 -6.54 -8.05 12.75
C TRP A 26 -5.76 -9.33 12.96
N ARG A 27 -4.95 -9.42 14.02
CA ARG A 27 -4.21 -10.65 14.35
C ARG A 27 -5.11 -11.80 14.79
N GLN A 28 -6.23 -11.53 15.45
CA GLN A 28 -7.24 -12.55 15.76
C GLN A 28 -7.87 -13.13 14.49
N ARG A 29 -8.07 -12.30 13.46
CA ARG A 29 -8.67 -12.71 12.18
C ARG A 29 -7.66 -13.35 11.22
N PHE A 30 -6.53 -12.70 10.99
CA PHE A 30 -5.55 -13.07 9.95
C PHE A 30 -4.33 -13.81 10.52
N GLY A 31 -4.14 -13.81 11.83
CA GLY A 31 -2.93 -14.31 12.49
C GLY A 31 -1.77 -13.31 12.49
N THR A 32 -0.59 -13.78 12.87
CA THR A 32 0.67 -13.02 12.78
C THR A 32 1.24 -12.96 11.36
N VAL A 33 0.69 -13.77 10.45
CA VAL A 33 1.05 -13.83 9.04
C VAL A 33 -0.25 -13.85 8.25
N ASP A 34 -0.48 -12.81 7.45
CA ASP A 34 -1.65 -12.74 6.57
C ASP A 34 -1.35 -13.56 5.31
N ARG A 35 -1.66 -14.86 5.38
CA ARG A 35 -1.31 -15.86 4.37
C ARG A 35 -2.04 -15.67 3.05
N ASP A 36 -3.27 -15.17 3.11
CA ASP A 36 -4.19 -15.06 1.97
C ASP A 36 -4.20 -13.65 1.36
N ASP A 37 -3.36 -12.76 1.92
CA ASP A 37 -3.28 -11.34 1.62
C ASP A 37 -4.65 -10.63 1.72
N GLU A 38 -5.40 -10.93 2.78
CA GLU A 38 -6.72 -10.34 3.04
C GLU A 38 -6.64 -8.82 3.24
N ILE A 39 -5.53 -8.32 3.81
CA ILE A 39 -5.23 -6.89 3.87
C ILE A 39 -4.46 -6.51 2.60
N TYR A 40 -5.11 -5.76 1.71
CA TYR A 40 -4.48 -5.24 0.51
C TYR A 40 -3.75 -3.93 0.80
N ILE A 41 -2.47 -3.86 0.42
CA ILE A 41 -1.66 -2.64 0.43
C ILE A 41 -1.20 -2.35 -1.00
N GLY A 42 -1.52 -1.15 -1.49
CA GLY A 42 -1.15 -0.67 -2.82
C GLY A 42 -0.31 0.61 -2.74
N ILE A 43 0.62 0.76 -3.68
CA ILE A 43 1.48 1.93 -3.87
C ILE A 43 1.32 2.44 -5.31
N VAL A 44 1.00 3.72 -5.46
CA VAL A 44 0.90 4.40 -6.76
C VAL A 44 2.01 5.45 -6.87
N ARG A 45 2.91 5.29 -7.82
CA ARG A 45 4.03 6.23 -8.08
C ARG A 45 3.75 7.11 -9.30
N ARG A 46 4.50 8.20 -9.45
CA ARG A 46 4.54 9.02 -10.68
C ARG A 46 3.16 9.52 -11.13
N PHE A 47 2.31 9.93 -10.18
CA PHE A 47 0.98 10.48 -10.46
C PHE A 47 0.98 12.02 -10.58
N SER A 48 2.10 12.69 -10.28
CA SER A 48 2.30 14.13 -10.39
C SER A 48 3.63 14.40 -11.10
N ALA A 49 3.60 15.25 -12.13
CA ALA A 49 4.81 15.71 -12.82
C ALA A 49 5.58 16.76 -11.99
N ASP A 50 4.84 17.60 -11.25
CA ASP A 50 5.42 18.64 -10.39
C ASP A 50 6.09 18.03 -9.15
N TYR A 51 5.54 16.93 -8.65
CA TYR A 51 6.02 16.23 -7.46
C TYR A 51 6.29 14.75 -7.75
N PRO A 52 7.36 14.43 -8.50
CA PRO A 52 7.60 13.08 -8.99
C PRO A 52 7.86 12.05 -7.88
N ALA A 53 8.40 12.47 -6.74
CA ALA A 53 8.67 11.62 -5.58
C ALA A 53 7.42 11.35 -4.71
N HIS A 54 6.31 12.06 -4.93
CA HIS A 54 5.08 11.74 -4.22
C HIS A 54 4.53 10.39 -4.66
N TYR A 55 4.06 9.62 -3.68
CA TYR A 55 3.43 8.33 -3.92
C TYR A 55 2.14 8.19 -3.11
N GLY A 56 1.16 7.52 -3.69
CA GLY A 56 -0.08 7.15 -3.03
C GLY A 56 0.09 5.84 -2.29
N MET A 57 -0.51 5.73 -1.11
CA MET A 57 -0.73 4.45 -0.45
C MET A 57 -2.22 4.16 -0.37
N VAL A 58 -2.60 2.92 -0.65
CA VAL A 58 -3.98 2.41 -0.59
C VAL A 58 -4.03 1.24 0.38
N VAL A 59 -5.04 1.24 1.25
CA VAL A 59 -5.32 0.17 2.22
C VAL A 59 -6.78 -0.22 2.07
N THR A 60 -7.03 -1.47 1.75
CA THR A 60 -8.38 -2.02 1.61
C THR A 60 -8.38 -3.53 1.88
N SER A 61 -9.53 -4.17 1.85
CA SER A 61 -9.61 -5.63 1.80
C SER A 61 -9.20 -6.13 0.42
N LYS A 62 -8.70 -7.36 0.32
CA LYS A 62 -8.58 -8.05 -0.97
C LYS A 62 -9.90 -7.97 -1.74
N LEU A 63 -9.83 -7.52 -3.00
CA LEU A 63 -11.01 -7.41 -3.85
C LEU A 63 -11.45 -8.83 -4.25
N PRO A 64 -12.76 -9.16 -4.17
CA PRO A 64 -13.27 -10.42 -4.69
C PRO A 64 -13.07 -10.47 -6.21
N LEU A 65 -12.69 -11.64 -6.73
CA LEU A 65 -12.45 -11.85 -8.16
C LEU A 65 -13.76 -11.90 -8.96
N ASP A 66 -14.86 -12.26 -8.31
CA ASP A 66 -16.15 -12.47 -8.94
C ASP A 66 -17.09 -11.29 -8.65
N GLY A 67 -17.36 -10.49 -9.68
CA GLY A 67 -18.11 -9.23 -9.62
C GLY A 67 -19.64 -9.38 -9.54
N ASP A 68 -20.17 -10.56 -9.19
CA ASP A 68 -21.60 -10.86 -9.27
C ASP A 68 -22.44 -10.25 -8.13
N HIS A 69 -21.80 -9.64 -7.13
CA HIS A 69 -22.50 -9.01 -6.01
C HIS A 69 -22.00 -7.58 -5.77
N LEU A 70 -22.95 -6.63 -5.70
CA LEU A 70 -22.70 -5.27 -5.27
C LEU A 70 -22.13 -5.30 -3.84
N SER A 71 -20.81 -5.13 -3.74
CA SER A 71 -20.08 -5.17 -2.48
C SER A 71 -19.54 -3.78 -2.15
N THR A 72 -19.92 -3.23 -1.00
CA THR A 72 -19.34 -1.99 -0.50
C THR A 72 -17.99 -2.30 0.13
N ILE A 73 -16.91 -1.80 -0.47
CA ILE A 73 -15.55 -2.02 0.01
C ILE A 73 -15.05 -0.75 0.70
N ALA A 74 -14.63 -0.89 1.96
CA ALA A 74 -13.95 0.18 2.66
C ALA A 74 -12.52 0.32 2.12
N SER A 75 -12.16 1.53 1.69
CA SER A 75 -10.80 1.86 1.26
C SER A 75 -10.34 3.15 1.95
N ARG A 76 -9.08 3.15 2.38
CA ARG A 76 -8.38 4.33 2.87
C ARG A 76 -7.18 4.55 1.98
N SER A 77 -6.93 5.81 1.62
CA SER A 77 -5.76 6.15 0.82
C SER A 77 -5.16 7.47 1.27
N LEU A 78 -3.84 7.58 1.18
CA LEU A 78 -3.09 8.75 1.59
C LEU A 78 -2.03 9.10 0.56
N THR A 79 -1.70 10.38 0.44
CA THR A 79 -0.59 10.86 -0.38
C THR A 79 0.62 11.04 0.53
N MET A 80 1.74 10.41 0.19
CA MET A 80 3.02 10.61 0.85
C MET A 80 3.76 11.73 0.13
N GLU A 81 3.89 12.87 0.81
CA GLU A 81 4.55 14.08 0.29
C GLU A 81 6.07 14.00 0.46
N ALA A 82 6.69 12.95 -0.08
CA ALA A 82 8.13 12.73 0.04
C ALA A 82 8.92 13.76 -0.79
N VAL A 83 10.06 14.19 -0.25
CA VAL A 83 11.01 15.10 -0.92
C VAL A 83 11.81 14.34 -2.00
N ASP A 84 12.13 13.07 -1.73
CA ASP A 84 12.83 12.18 -2.67
C ASP A 84 12.33 10.73 -2.53
N ASP A 85 12.74 9.88 -3.46
CA ASP A 85 12.34 8.47 -3.52
C ASP A 85 13.13 7.57 -2.53
N THR A 86 14.15 8.07 -1.83
CA THR A 86 15.14 7.27 -1.09
C THR A 86 14.50 6.31 -0.08
N ASN A 87 13.52 6.78 0.68
CA ASN A 87 12.86 5.95 1.69
C ASN A 87 12.00 4.84 1.05
N LEU A 88 11.27 5.17 -0.02
CA LEU A 88 10.43 4.22 -0.73
C LEU A 88 11.30 3.19 -1.47
N ASP A 89 12.33 3.64 -2.20
CA ASP A 89 13.23 2.76 -2.94
C ASP A 89 13.97 1.82 -2.00
N ARG A 90 14.46 2.30 -0.85
CA ARG A 90 15.06 1.44 0.18
C ARG A 90 14.06 0.38 0.69
N PHE A 91 12.81 0.76 0.95
CA PHE A 91 11.78 -0.18 1.36
C PHE A 91 11.55 -1.24 0.28
N LEU A 92 11.36 -0.82 -0.98
CA LEU A 92 11.10 -1.70 -2.11
C LEU A 92 12.29 -2.62 -2.42
N ASP A 93 13.52 -2.14 -2.27
CA ASP A 93 14.74 -2.94 -2.46
C ASP A 93 14.83 -4.09 -1.46
N VAL A 94 14.56 -3.83 -0.18
CA VAL A 94 14.57 -4.88 0.85
C VAL A 94 13.36 -5.80 0.69
N TYR A 95 12.18 -5.27 0.34
CA TYR A 95 11.00 -6.07 0.06
C TYR A 95 11.23 -7.02 -1.11
N ARG A 96 11.84 -6.57 -2.22
CA ARG A 96 12.17 -7.42 -3.39
C ARG A 96 13.13 -8.55 -3.03
N LYS A 97 14.06 -8.31 -2.10
CA LYS A 97 15.02 -9.32 -1.63
C LYS A 97 14.38 -10.35 -0.69
N THR A 98 13.51 -9.89 0.21
CA THR A 98 12.94 -10.72 1.28
C THR A 98 11.59 -11.34 0.92
N GLY A 99 10.91 -10.83 -0.12
CA GLY A 99 9.56 -11.22 -0.52
C GLY A 99 8.48 -10.91 0.53
N THR A 100 8.82 -10.20 1.60
CA THR A 100 7.92 -9.93 2.73
C THR A 100 8.16 -8.55 3.32
N TYR A 101 7.19 -8.04 4.07
CA TYR A 101 7.35 -6.83 4.89
C TYR A 101 6.53 -6.95 6.18
N LEU A 102 6.88 -6.17 7.19
CA LEU A 102 6.14 -6.10 8.45
C LEU A 102 5.16 -4.94 8.39
N LEU A 103 3.86 -5.23 8.44
CA LEU A 103 2.83 -4.22 8.66
C LEU A 103 2.61 -4.07 10.17
N MET A 104 2.75 -2.87 10.72
CA MET A 104 2.65 -2.67 12.17
C MET A 104 2.08 -1.32 12.58
N PRO A 105 1.57 -1.17 13.82
CA PRO A 105 1.22 0.14 14.34
C PRO A 105 2.46 0.87 14.88
N ALA A 106 2.45 2.19 14.76
CA ALA A 106 3.39 3.08 15.42
C ALA A 106 2.64 4.24 16.07
N ILE A 107 3.14 4.71 17.22
CA ILE A 107 2.57 5.85 17.93
C ILE A 107 3.41 7.09 17.67
N TRP A 108 2.75 8.17 17.24
CA TRP A 108 3.40 9.45 17.02
C TRP A 108 2.51 10.61 17.45
N ASN A 109 3.02 11.40 18.40
CA ASN A 109 2.29 12.52 19.00
C ASN A 109 2.76 13.88 18.45
N GLY A 110 3.38 13.89 17.27
CA GLY A 110 3.85 15.12 16.60
C GLY A 110 5.26 15.59 16.98
N GLY A 111 5.97 14.87 17.85
CA GLY A 111 7.35 15.17 18.23
C GLY A 111 8.25 13.93 18.25
N GLY A 112 9.52 14.11 17.89
CA GLY A 112 10.53 13.05 17.91
C GLY A 112 10.24 11.87 16.97
N ASN A 113 10.91 10.75 17.23
CA ASN A 113 10.76 9.51 16.45
C ASN A 113 9.48 8.75 16.87
N PRO A 114 8.76 8.13 15.92
CA PRO A 114 7.61 7.29 16.23
C PRO A 114 8.01 6.07 17.05
N THR A 115 7.13 5.64 17.96
CA THR A 115 7.32 4.43 18.76
C THR A 115 6.61 3.26 18.08
N PHE A 116 7.39 2.32 17.51
CA PHE A 116 6.87 1.11 16.86
C PHE A 116 6.37 0.08 17.87
N LEU A 117 5.16 -0.43 17.66
CA LEU A 117 4.59 -1.48 18.50
C LEU A 117 5.00 -2.85 17.96
N LYS A 118 6.26 -3.20 18.22
CA LYS A 118 6.95 -4.36 17.62
C LYS A 118 6.33 -5.73 17.91
N THR A 119 5.46 -5.85 18.90
CA THR A 119 4.76 -7.10 19.20
C THR A 119 3.45 -7.26 18.44
N HIS A 120 2.99 -6.23 17.72
CA HIS A 120 1.69 -6.16 17.04
C HIS A 120 1.80 -6.23 15.51
N TYR A 121 2.94 -6.64 14.96
CA TYR A 121 3.08 -6.73 13.51
C TYR A 121 2.26 -7.87 12.91
N ILE A 122 2.00 -7.75 11.61
CA ILE A 122 1.51 -8.79 10.72
C ILE A 122 2.53 -8.91 9.58
N LEU A 123 3.07 -10.11 9.36
CA LEU A 123 3.95 -10.38 8.22
C LEU A 123 3.12 -10.46 6.94
N LYS A 124 3.51 -9.67 5.94
CA LYS A 124 2.83 -9.53 4.66
C LYS A 124 3.71 -9.96 3.50
N ARG A 125 3.08 -10.44 2.41
CA ARG A 125 3.72 -10.83 1.14
C ARG A 125 3.21 -9.99 -0.01
N GLY A 126 1.90 -9.90 -0.19
CA GLY A 126 1.29 -9.11 -1.26
C GLY A 126 1.49 -7.61 -1.06
N LEU A 127 2.09 -6.97 -2.06
CA LEU A 127 2.21 -5.51 -2.17
C LEU A 127 1.96 -5.10 -3.62
N GLY A 128 0.92 -4.32 -3.87
CA GLY A 128 0.72 -3.69 -5.17
C GLY A 128 1.66 -2.51 -5.33
N VAL A 129 2.46 -2.49 -6.40
CA VAL A 129 3.31 -1.34 -6.74
C VAL A 129 3.13 -1.02 -8.21
N LYS A 130 2.58 0.15 -8.52
CA LYS A 130 2.26 0.57 -9.88
C LYS A 130 2.69 2.00 -10.13
N GLU A 131 3.15 2.28 -11.34
CA GLU A 131 3.13 3.66 -11.83
C GLU A 131 1.70 4.05 -12.16
N ALA A 132 1.38 5.34 -12.04
CA ALA A 132 0.03 5.84 -12.23
C ALA A 132 -0.53 5.52 -13.62
N MET A 133 0.36 5.42 -14.63
CA MET A 133 0.00 5.06 -16.00
C MET A 133 -0.36 3.57 -16.19
N ASP A 134 0.09 2.71 -15.28
CA ASP A 134 -0.13 1.26 -15.31
C ASP A 134 -1.34 0.84 -14.45
N VAL A 135 -2.02 1.79 -13.81
CA VAL A 135 -3.23 1.52 -13.01
C VAL A 135 -4.42 1.24 -13.93
N ALA A 136 -4.88 0.00 -13.92
CA ALA A 136 -6.03 -0.48 -14.67
C ALA A 136 -7.36 -0.06 -14.01
N PRO A 137 -8.47 0.04 -14.77
CA PRO A 137 -9.78 0.44 -14.22
C PRO A 137 -10.30 -0.41 -13.06
N ALA A 138 -9.96 -1.69 -13.03
CA ALA A 138 -10.38 -2.64 -12.00
C ALA A 138 -9.47 -2.66 -10.76
N ASP A 139 -8.35 -1.95 -10.80
CA ASP A 139 -7.39 -1.92 -9.70
C ASP A 139 -7.92 -1.14 -8.50
N ALA A 140 -7.58 -1.59 -7.29
CA ALA A 140 -7.87 -0.86 -6.06
C ALA A 140 -7.27 0.56 -6.07
N GLU A 141 -6.10 0.71 -6.72
CA GLU A 141 -5.40 1.97 -6.93
C GLU A 141 -6.20 2.98 -7.76
N MET A 142 -7.14 2.54 -8.60
CA MET A 142 -7.95 3.43 -9.43
C MET A 142 -8.77 4.41 -8.58
N GLY A 143 -9.22 3.97 -7.39
CA GLY A 143 -9.90 4.84 -6.44
C GLY A 143 -9.02 6.00 -5.97
N PHE A 144 -7.72 5.75 -5.74
CA PHE A 144 -6.77 6.80 -5.32
C PHE A 144 -6.67 7.91 -6.36
N LEU A 145 -6.55 7.55 -7.65
CA LEU A 145 -6.43 8.51 -8.75
C LEU A 145 -7.73 9.29 -8.96
N LYS A 146 -8.87 8.59 -9.06
CA LYS A 146 -10.18 9.19 -9.34
C LYS A 146 -10.63 10.17 -8.26
N PHE A 147 -10.54 9.79 -6.98
CA PHE A 147 -11.00 10.65 -5.89
C PHE A 147 -10.14 11.92 -5.70
N ARG A 148 -8.98 11.97 -6.34
CA ARG A 148 -8.09 13.14 -6.37
C ARG A 148 -8.13 13.91 -7.68
N GLY A 149 -8.98 13.51 -8.64
CA GLY A 149 -9.07 14.14 -9.96
C GLY A 149 -7.80 13.99 -10.79
N ILE A 150 -6.95 12.99 -10.50
CA ILE A 150 -5.70 12.78 -11.23
C ILE A 150 -6.01 12.07 -12.54
N ASN A 151 -5.79 12.77 -13.65
CA ASN A 151 -5.90 12.22 -15.00
C ASN A 151 -4.51 11.82 -15.50
N VAL A 152 -4.27 10.52 -15.62
CA VAL A 152 -3.03 10.00 -16.19
C VAL A 152 -3.28 9.56 -17.63
N PRO A 153 -2.52 10.04 -18.61
CA PRO A 153 -2.60 9.54 -19.98
C PRO A 153 -2.31 8.05 -19.99
N ARG A 154 -3.28 7.22 -20.40
CA ARG A 154 -3.04 5.79 -20.57
C ARG A 154 -2.27 5.56 -21.86
N ARG A 155 -1.33 4.61 -21.86
CA ARG A 155 -0.83 4.06 -23.13
C ARG A 155 -2.03 3.47 -23.87
N HIS A 156 -2.37 4.05 -25.03
CA HIS A 156 -3.13 3.29 -26.01
C HIS A 156 -2.29 2.07 -26.33
N GLY A 157 -2.83 0.87 -26.09
CA GLY A 157 -2.23 -0.35 -26.60
C GLY A 157 -1.99 -0.14 -28.09
N ALA A 158 -0.81 -0.54 -28.57
CA ALA A 158 -0.56 -0.63 -30.00
C ALA A 158 -1.69 -1.48 -30.59
N GLY A 159 -2.66 -0.80 -31.21
CA GLY A 159 -3.74 -1.42 -31.94
C GLY A 159 -3.11 -2.26 -33.03
N GLY A 160 -3.64 -3.48 -33.17
CA GLY A 160 -3.29 -4.36 -34.26
C GLY A 160 -3.30 -3.63 -35.59
N ALA A 161 -2.21 -3.82 -36.32
CA ALA A 161 -2.11 -3.70 -37.76
C ALA A 161 -1.21 -4.86 -38.17
N ALA A 162 -1.48 -5.71 -39.15
CA ALA A 162 -2.60 -5.95 -40.05
C ALA A 162 -2.50 -7.47 -40.37
N GLY A 163 -3.56 -8.20 -40.68
CA GLY A 163 -4.20 -8.14 -42.00
C GLY A 163 -3.42 -9.00 -43.01
N THR A 164 -4.05 -10.12 -43.39
CA THR A 164 -3.75 -11.13 -44.43
C THR A 164 -2.62 -12.12 -44.18
#